data_AF-A0A356UJJ9-F1
#
_entry.id   AF-A0A356UJJ9-F1
#
_cell.length_a   1.000
_cell.length_b   1.000
_cell.length_c   1.000
_cell.angle_alpha   90.00
_cell.angle_beta   90.00
_cell.angle_gamma   90.00
#
_symmetry.space_group_name_H-M   'P 1'
#
loop_
_entity.id
_entity.type
_entity.pdbx_description
1 polymer ?
#
loop_
_entity_poly.entity_id
_entity_poly.type
_entity_poly.pdbx_seq_one_letter_code
_entity_poly.pdbx_strand_id
1 'polypeptide(L)'
;MWLYEKILEYPVRVYKTDLRMAKYLMAQYGGPDSELSAGVRYLTQRYSMPTNRAKGLLTNIGTEELAHWEIIGTMIYKLIKDATPEQLRQEDLGGYFTEHGQAIYPADASGIPWTAAYIQATDDPVTDLHEDMAAEQKARTTYEHLIRLTDDPGIKDALRFLREREVVHFQRFGEELNRVQEELIANKVF
;
A
#
# COMPACT_ATOMS: atom_id res chain seq x y z
N MET A 1 -3.28 10.07 18.48
CA MET A 1 -3.97 11.19 17.81
C MET A 1 -3.49 11.21 16.37
N TRP A 2 -4.39 11.27 15.40
CA TRP A 2 -4.06 11.43 13.98
C TRP A 2 -4.27 12.90 13.59
N LEU A 3 -3.40 13.41 12.73
CA LEU A 3 -3.54 14.72 12.12
C LEU A 3 -3.57 14.52 10.62
N TYR A 4 -4.50 15.18 9.94
CA TYR A 4 -4.59 15.18 8.49
C TYR A 4 -4.30 16.57 7.97
N GLU A 5 -3.37 16.65 7.04
CA GLU A 5 -3.09 17.85 6.28
C GLU A 5 -3.58 17.62 4.85
N LYS A 6 -4.29 18.60 4.27
CA LYS A 6 -4.93 18.47 2.96
C LYS A 6 -3.91 18.66 1.82
N ILE A 7 -2.83 17.88 1.87
CA ILE A 7 -1.71 17.88 0.93
C ILE A 7 -1.28 16.43 0.74
N LEU A 8 -1.21 15.99 -0.52
CA LEU A 8 -0.64 14.68 -0.84
C LEU A 8 0.85 14.67 -0.53
N GLU A 9 1.35 13.57 0.05
CA GLU A 9 2.79 13.39 0.30
C GLU A 9 3.61 13.53 -0.99
N TYR A 10 3.07 13.05 -2.11
CA TYR A 10 3.67 13.19 -3.43
C TYR A 10 2.65 13.64 -4.49
N PRO A 11 3.00 14.55 -5.42
CA PRO A 11 2.06 15.04 -6.43
C PRO A 11 1.56 13.94 -7.37
N VAL A 12 0.23 13.84 -7.51
CA VAL A 12 -0.40 12.94 -8.50
C VAL A 12 -0.84 13.72 -9.74
N ARG A 13 -0.24 13.41 -10.89
CA ARG A 13 -0.61 13.97 -12.21
C ARG A 13 -1.15 12.86 -13.11
N VAL A 14 -2.21 13.16 -13.85
CA VAL A 14 -2.87 12.23 -14.78
C VAL A 14 -3.20 13.03 -16.04
N TYR A 15 -2.80 12.54 -17.21
CA TYR A 15 -2.92 13.26 -18.47
C TYR A 15 -4.06 12.75 -19.36
N LYS A 16 -4.55 11.53 -19.12
CA LYS A 16 -5.71 10.97 -19.81
C LYS A 16 -6.48 10.00 -18.91
N THR A 17 -7.78 9.87 -19.18
CA THR A 17 -8.60 8.78 -18.64
C THR A 17 -8.04 7.43 -19.11
N ASP A 18 -7.87 6.49 -18.18
CA ASP A 18 -7.43 5.13 -18.48
C ASP A 18 -8.05 4.15 -17.48
N LEU A 19 -9.16 3.53 -17.89
CA LEU A 19 -9.97 2.66 -17.03
C LEU A 19 -9.29 1.33 -16.73
N ARG A 20 -8.46 0.83 -17.65
CA ARG A 20 -7.66 -0.38 -17.44
C ARG A 20 -6.61 -0.12 -16.38
N MET A 21 -5.90 1.00 -16.50
CA MET A 21 -4.92 1.37 -15.48
C MET A 21 -5.57 1.58 -14.12
N ALA A 22 -6.75 2.22 -14.07
CA ALA A 22 -7.50 2.35 -12.82
C ALA A 22 -7.83 0.98 -12.19
N LYS A 23 -8.30 0.02 -12.99
CA LYS A 23 -8.55 -1.38 -12.55
C LYS A 23 -7.27 -2.04 -12.03
N TYR A 24 -6.13 -1.85 -12.69
CA TYR A 24 -4.86 -2.43 -12.25
C TYR A 24 -4.33 -1.81 -10.95
N LEU A 25 -4.47 -0.50 -10.77
CA LEU A 25 -4.07 0.20 -9.54
C LEU A 25 -4.82 -0.31 -8.29
N MET A 26 -6.02 -0.92 -8.45
CA MET A 26 -6.74 -1.54 -7.35
C MET A 26 -5.92 -2.61 -6.63
N ALA A 27 -4.98 -3.29 -7.32
CA ALA A 27 -4.05 -4.21 -6.69
C ALA A 27 -3.24 -3.56 -5.55
N GLN A 28 -2.87 -2.29 -5.71
CA GLN A 28 -2.17 -1.49 -4.70
C GLN A 28 -3.10 -0.62 -3.83
N TYR A 29 -4.42 -0.67 -4.07
CA TYR A 29 -5.40 0.00 -3.21
C TYR A 29 -6.00 -0.94 -2.17
N GLY A 30 -6.45 -2.12 -2.58
CA GLY A 30 -7.17 -3.08 -1.72
C GLY A 30 -6.72 -4.54 -1.86
N GLY A 31 -5.60 -4.81 -2.52
CA GLY A 31 -5.00 -6.14 -2.61
C GLY A 31 -4.26 -6.59 -1.33
N PRO A 32 -3.78 -7.85 -1.29
CA PRO A 32 -3.06 -8.40 -0.14
C PRO A 32 -1.69 -7.74 0.11
N ASP A 33 -1.07 -7.24 -0.95
CA ASP A 33 0.22 -6.57 -0.93
C ASP A 33 0.05 -5.07 -1.24
N SER A 34 -1.08 -4.49 -0.83
CA SER A 34 -1.44 -3.09 -1.05
C SER A 34 -0.98 -2.16 0.07
N GLU A 35 -1.01 -0.85 -0.18
CA GLU A 35 -0.78 0.18 0.85
C GLU A 35 -1.75 0.10 2.02
N LEU A 36 -3.01 -0.29 1.77
CA LEU A 36 -3.96 -0.54 2.85
C LEU A 36 -3.52 -1.72 3.71
N SER A 37 -3.04 -2.81 3.08
CA SER A 37 -2.53 -3.97 3.80
C SER A 37 -1.26 -3.63 4.58
N ALA A 38 -0.33 -2.89 3.99
CA ALA A 38 0.89 -2.42 4.63
C ALA A 38 0.59 -1.55 5.85
N GLY A 39 -0.22 -0.50 5.68
CA GLY A 39 -0.60 0.41 6.76
C GLY A 39 -1.30 -0.29 7.92
N VAL A 40 -2.28 -1.16 7.64
CA VAL A 40 -2.97 -1.91 8.70
C VAL A 40 -2.03 -2.91 9.37
N ARG A 41 -1.16 -3.61 8.62
CA ARG A 41 -0.16 -4.54 9.18
C ARG A 41 0.75 -3.84 10.19
N TYR A 42 1.43 -2.77 9.78
CA TYR A 42 2.44 -2.13 10.64
C TYR A 42 1.80 -1.44 11.85
N LEU A 43 0.65 -0.79 11.65
CA LEU A 43 -0.08 -0.12 12.74
C LEU A 43 -0.69 -1.10 13.75
N THR A 44 -0.89 -2.38 13.39
CA THR A 44 -1.37 -3.42 14.30
C THR A 44 -0.22 -4.13 15.00
N GLN A 45 0.83 -4.52 14.29
CA GLN A 45 2.00 -5.21 14.86
C GLN A 45 2.80 -4.33 15.85
N ARG A 46 2.74 -3.00 15.74
CA ARG A 46 3.46 -2.11 16.69
C ARG A 46 3.11 -2.34 18.16
N TYR A 47 1.94 -2.91 18.49
CA TYR A 47 1.52 -3.04 19.89
C TYR A 47 2.30 -4.13 20.64
N SER A 48 2.77 -5.16 19.93
CA SER A 48 3.56 -6.27 20.47
C SER A 48 5.07 -6.05 20.37
N MET A 49 5.55 -5.05 19.62
CA MET A 49 6.98 -4.81 19.48
C MET A 49 7.68 -4.60 20.84
N PRO A 50 8.86 -5.20 21.10
CA PRO A 50 9.48 -5.18 22.43
C PRO A 50 10.12 -3.83 22.78
N THR A 51 10.57 -3.07 21.76
CA THR A 51 11.35 -1.84 21.96
C THR A 51 10.54 -0.61 21.54
N ASN A 52 10.71 0.52 22.24
CA ASN A 52 10.08 1.79 21.83
C ASN A 52 10.52 2.23 20.43
N ARG A 53 11.71 1.81 20.01
CA ARG A 53 12.25 2.09 18.68
C ARG A 53 11.47 1.33 17.61
N ALA A 54 11.27 0.02 17.77
CA ALA A 54 10.49 -0.80 16.85
C ALA A 54 9.03 -0.34 16.80
N LYS A 55 8.42 -0.04 17.97
CA LYS A 55 7.08 0.58 18.03
C LYS A 55 7.00 1.88 17.22
N GLY A 56 8.03 2.73 17.37
CA GLY A 56 8.15 3.99 16.65
C GLY A 56 8.30 3.78 15.14
N LEU A 57 9.13 2.83 14.73
CA LEU A 57 9.35 2.53 13.31
C LEU A 57 8.07 2.09 12.62
N LEU A 58 7.38 1.07 13.17
CA LEU A 58 6.13 0.56 12.60
C LEU A 58 5.03 1.64 12.62
N THR A 59 5.01 2.50 13.65
CA THR A 59 4.09 3.64 13.68
C THR A 59 4.37 4.64 12.58
N ASN A 60 5.65 4.96 12.34
CA ASN A 60 6.05 5.94 11.34
C ASN A 60 5.77 5.42 9.92
N ILE A 61 6.24 4.22 9.60
CA ILE A 61 6.02 3.61 8.27
C ILE A 61 4.53 3.37 8.06
N GLY A 62 3.83 2.72 8.99
CA GLY A 62 2.38 2.48 8.86
C GLY A 62 1.53 3.76 8.75
N THR A 63 2.02 4.89 9.24
CA THR A 63 1.40 6.21 9.01
C THR A 63 1.67 6.73 7.60
N GLU A 64 2.88 6.54 7.10
CA GLU A 64 3.27 6.85 5.72
C GLU A 64 2.44 6.04 4.71
N GLU A 65 2.19 4.75 4.98
CA GLU A 65 1.36 3.88 4.12
C GLU A 65 -0.06 4.42 3.91
N LEU A 66 -0.63 5.11 4.90
CA LEU A 66 -1.95 5.73 4.73
C LEU A 66 -1.91 6.92 3.76
N ALA A 67 -0.77 7.62 3.66
CA ALA A 67 -0.55 8.64 2.64
C ALA A 67 -0.32 8.00 1.26
N HIS A 68 0.35 6.86 1.19
CA HIS A 68 0.52 6.10 -0.05
C HIS A 68 -0.81 5.57 -0.58
N TRP A 69 -1.64 5.07 0.33
CA TRP A 69 -3.01 4.66 0.02
C TRP A 69 -3.85 5.82 -0.52
N GLU A 70 -3.69 7.04 0.01
CA GLU A 70 -4.31 8.26 -0.52
C GLU A 70 -3.78 8.63 -1.92
N ILE A 71 -2.47 8.47 -2.17
CA ILE A 71 -1.86 8.68 -3.49
C ILE A 71 -2.47 7.71 -4.52
N ILE A 72 -2.56 6.41 -4.20
CA ILE A 72 -3.17 5.40 -5.08
C ILE A 72 -4.64 5.69 -5.34
N GLY A 73 -5.41 5.98 -4.28
CA GLY A 73 -6.80 6.39 -4.40
C GLY A 73 -6.94 7.62 -5.31
N THR A 74 -6.08 8.63 -5.15
CA THR A 74 -6.09 9.82 -5.99
C THR A 74 -5.80 9.50 -7.46
N MET A 75 -4.86 8.60 -7.74
CA MET A 75 -4.59 8.12 -9.11
C MET A 75 -5.84 7.46 -9.71
N ILE A 76 -6.45 6.51 -9.00
CA ILE A 76 -7.65 5.80 -9.45
C ILE A 76 -8.78 6.80 -9.73
N TYR A 77 -9.07 7.70 -8.78
CA TYR A 77 -10.12 8.71 -8.91
C TYR A 77 -9.93 9.53 -10.19
N LYS A 78 -8.72 10.06 -10.40
CA LYS A 78 -8.41 10.92 -11.55
C LYS A 78 -8.49 10.18 -12.87
N LEU A 79 -8.27 8.87 -12.88
CA LEU A 79 -8.37 8.02 -14.06
C LEU A 79 -9.82 7.65 -14.43
N ILE A 80 -10.75 7.65 -13.48
CA ILE A 80 -12.15 7.20 -13.71
C ILE A 80 -13.21 8.31 -13.66
N LYS A 81 -12.93 9.45 -13.02
CA LYS A 81 -13.96 10.47 -12.67
C LYS A 81 -14.78 11.01 -13.86
N ASP A 82 -14.20 11.06 -15.05
CA ASP A 82 -14.86 11.60 -16.25
C ASP A 82 -15.43 10.50 -17.16
N ALA A 83 -15.38 9.23 -16.72
CA ALA A 83 -15.85 8.09 -17.47
C ALA A 83 -17.38 7.99 -17.51
N THR A 84 -17.93 7.70 -18.68
CA THR A 84 -19.35 7.37 -18.83
C THR A 84 -19.62 5.91 -18.43
N PRO A 85 -20.86 5.57 -18.02
CA PRO A 85 -21.23 4.18 -17.75
C PRO A 85 -21.02 3.24 -18.95
N GLU A 86 -21.12 3.77 -20.17
CA GLU A 86 -20.85 3.01 -21.40
C GLU A 86 -19.37 2.66 -21.55
N GLN A 87 -18.46 3.62 -21.31
CA GLN A 87 -17.02 3.36 -21.33
C GLN A 87 -16.59 2.37 -20.23
N LEU A 88 -17.16 2.47 -19.03
CA LEU A 88 -16.90 1.51 -17.95
C LEU A 88 -17.34 0.09 -18.35
N ARG A 89 -18.50 -0.05 -19.00
CA ARG A 89 -18.99 -1.35 -19.45
C ARG A 89 -18.10 -1.97 -20.54
N GLN A 90 -17.58 -1.15 -21.46
CA GLN A 90 -16.66 -1.59 -22.51
C GLN A 90 -15.33 -2.11 -21.97
N GLU A 91 -14.93 -1.67 -20.78
CA GLU A 91 -13.68 -2.07 -20.11
C GLU A 91 -13.91 -3.06 -18.96
N ASP A 92 -15.04 -3.79 -18.97
CA ASP A 92 -15.37 -4.81 -17.98
C ASP A 92 -15.40 -4.27 -16.52
N LEU A 93 -15.94 -3.06 -16.37
CA LEU A 93 -16.20 -2.39 -15.08
C LEU A 93 -17.70 -2.16 -14.85
N GLY A 94 -18.58 -2.80 -15.63
CA GLY A 94 -20.03 -2.68 -15.47
C GLY A 94 -20.56 -3.18 -14.13
N GLY A 95 -20.01 -4.29 -13.63
CA GLY A 95 -20.32 -4.81 -12.29
C GLY A 95 -19.88 -3.85 -11.19
N TYR A 96 -18.63 -3.39 -11.25
CA TYR A 96 -18.10 -2.37 -10.33
C TYR A 96 -18.98 -1.11 -10.29
N PHE A 97 -19.37 -0.59 -11.46
CA PHE A 97 -20.22 0.59 -11.55
C PHE A 97 -21.61 0.38 -10.94
N THR A 98 -22.16 -0.83 -11.06
CA THR A 98 -23.49 -1.16 -10.51
C THR A 98 -23.49 -1.08 -8.98
N GLU A 99 -22.40 -1.50 -8.34
CA GLU A 99 -22.29 -1.51 -6.87
C GLU A 99 -21.75 -0.18 -6.30
N HIS A 100 -20.82 0.47 -7.02
CA HIS A 100 -20.03 1.57 -6.48
C HIS A 100 -20.11 2.85 -7.30
N GLY A 101 -20.72 2.84 -8.48
CA GLY A 101 -20.64 3.93 -9.43
C GLY A 101 -19.18 4.23 -9.80
N GLN A 102 -18.73 5.46 -9.52
CA GLN A 102 -17.33 5.88 -9.65
C GLN A 102 -16.65 6.10 -8.30
N ALA A 103 -17.28 5.69 -7.19
CA ALA A 103 -16.62 5.71 -5.89
C ALA A 103 -15.43 4.74 -5.92
N ILE A 104 -14.40 5.02 -5.13
CA ILE A 104 -13.26 4.11 -4.98
C ILE A 104 -13.59 3.14 -3.85
N TYR A 105 -13.50 1.85 -4.14
CA TYR A 105 -13.82 0.76 -3.22
C TYR A 105 -12.54 -0.04 -2.89
N PRO A 106 -12.23 -0.33 -1.61
CA PRO A 106 -11.02 -1.07 -1.25
C PRO A 106 -11.13 -2.55 -1.64
N ALA A 107 -10.81 -2.84 -2.89
CA ALA A 107 -10.73 -4.18 -3.48
C ALA A 107 -9.46 -4.31 -4.33
N ASP A 108 -9.11 -5.54 -4.67
CA ASP A 108 -8.02 -5.85 -5.60
C ASP A 108 -8.41 -5.62 -7.08
N ALA A 109 -7.48 -5.86 -8.01
CA ALA A 109 -7.73 -5.71 -9.45
C ALA A 109 -8.75 -6.70 -10.05
N SER A 110 -9.12 -7.75 -9.31
CA SER A 110 -10.18 -8.71 -9.66
C SER A 110 -11.51 -8.36 -8.99
N GLY A 111 -11.56 -7.30 -8.18
CA GLY A 111 -12.76 -6.87 -7.45
C GLY A 111 -13.00 -7.63 -6.15
N ILE A 112 -12.01 -8.38 -5.63
CA ILE A 112 -12.13 -9.04 -4.32
C ILE A 112 -11.94 -8.00 -3.22
N PRO A 113 -12.92 -7.81 -2.31
CA PRO A 113 -12.80 -6.85 -1.23
C PRO A 113 -11.58 -7.12 -0.35
N TRP A 114 -10.94 -6.04 0.12
CA TRP A 114 -9.89 -6.13 1.11
C TRP A 114 -10.40 -6.85 2.37
N THR A 115 -9.56 -7.69 2.95
CA THR A 115 -9.90 -8.45 4.16
C THR A 115 -8.73 -8.50 5.12
N ALA A 116 -9.04 -8.50 6.42
CA ALA A 116 -8.02 -8.67 7.47
C ALA A 116 -7.26 -10.01 7.33
N ALA A 117 -7.78 -10.98 6.58
CA ALA A 117 -7.09 -12.23 6.27
C ALA A 117 -5.80 -12.05 5.43
N TYR A 118 -5.55 -10.86 4.87
CA TYR A 118 -4.33 -10.56 4.11
C TYR A 118 -3.10 -10.27 4.96
N ILE A 119 -3.27 -10.02 6.26
CA ILE A 119 -2.18 -9.64 7.16
C ILE A 119 -2.11 -10.60 8.36
N GLN A 120 -0.96 -10.65 9.02
CA GLN A 120 -0.80 -11.30 10.32
C GLN A 120 -0.16 -10.33 11.34
N ALA A 121 -0.39 -10.63 12.62
CA ALA A 121 0.29 -10.00 13.75
C ALA A 121 0.42 -11.05 14.85
N THR A 122 1.64 -11.49 15.12
CA THR A 122 1.87 -12.78 15.80
C THR A 122 2.43 -12.67 17.21
N ASP A 123 2.71 -11.46 17.69
CA ASP A 123 3.41 -11.18 18.96
C ASP A 123 4.90 -11.59 18.97
N ASP A 124 5.37 -12.33 17.96
CA ASP A 124 6.78 -12.59 17.74
C ASP A 124 7.37 -11.47 16.84
N PRO A 125 8.21 -10.58 17.39
CA PRO A 125 8.72 -9.43 16.65
C PRO A 125 9.70 -9.81 15.55
N VAL A 126 10.36 -10.97 15.63
CA VAL A 126 11.24 -11.45 14.57
C VAL A 126 10.36 -11.91 13.40
N THR A 127 9.31 -12.68 13.68
CA THR A 127 8.36 -13.14 12.66
C THR A 127 7.67 -11.97 11.97
N ASP A 128 7.12 -11.03 12.75
CA ASP A 128 6.41 -9.85 12.22
C ASP A 128 7.33 -8.97 11.35
N LEU A 129 8.59 -8.70 11.76
CA LEU A 129 9.53 -7.90 10.96
C LEU A 129 9.98 -8.61 9.66
N HIS A 130 10.02 -9.94 9.64
CA HIS A 130 10.25 -10.68 8.38
C HIS A 130 9.05 -10.60 7.44
N GLU A 131 7.81 -10.65 7.97
CA GLU A 131 6.60 -10.43 7.19
C GLU A 131 6.62 -9.03 6.56
N ASP A 132 6.98 -8.00 7.32
CA ASP A 132 7.06 -6.62 6.85
C ASP A 132 8.06 -6.48 5.70
N MET A 133 9.28 -7.02 5.86
CA MET A 133 10.26 -7.05 4.77
C MET A 133 9.75 -7.78 3.52
N ALA A 134 9.00 -8.88 3.68
CA ALA A 134 8.42 -9.60 2.56
C ALA A 134 7.27 -8.82 1.90
N ALA A 135 6.47 -8.09 2.69
CA ALA A 135 5.40 -7.23 2.19
C ALA A 135 5.94 -6.15 1.26
N GLU A 136 6.96 -5.40 1.70
CA GLU A 136 7.62 -4.35 0.91
C GLU A 136 8.18 -4.88 -0.42
N GLN A 137 8.75 -6.09 -0.42
CA GLN A 137 9.27 -6.68 -1.67
C GLN A 137 8.17 -7.09 -2.65
N LYS A 138 7.03 -7.57 -2.14
CA LYS A 138 5.87 -7.91 -2.97
C LYS A 138 5.22 -6.64 -3.53
N ALA A 139 5.05 -5.61 -2.71
CA ALA A 139 4.50 -4.33 -3.13
C ALA A 139 5.40 -3.63 -4.16
N ARG A 140 6.72 -3.56 -3.93
CA ARG A 140 7.73 -3.13 -4.94
C ARG A 140 7.57 -3.85 -6.27
N THR A 141 7.41 -5.18 -6.24
CA THR A 141 7.27 -5.99 -7.46
C THR A 141 5.99 -5.63 -8.21
N THR A 142 4.88 -5.47 -7.49
CA THR A 142 3.61 -5.00 -8.07
C THR A 142 3.74 -3.60 -8.67
N TYR A 143 4.46 -2.68 -8.03
CA TYR A 143 4.75 -1.37 -8.60
C TYR A 143 5.56 -1.45 -9.90
N GLU A 144 6.57 -2.32 -9.96
CA GLU A 144 7.34 -2.55 -11.18
C GLU A 144 6.49 -3.12 -12.32
N HIS A 145 5.46 -3.93 -12.01
CA HIS A 145 4.47 -4.37 -12.99
C HIS A 145 3.58 -3.20 -13.45
N LEU A 146 3.03 -2.41 -12.53
CA LEU A 146 2.17 -1.27 -12.84
C LEU A 146 2.88 -0.23 -13.71
N ILE A 147 4.16 0.05 -13.44
CA ILE A 147 4.99 0.97 -14.24
C ILE A 147 5.10 0.50 -15.70
N ARG A 148 5.11 -0.82 -15.95
CA ARG A 148 5.16 -1.41 -17.30
C ARG A 148 3.80 -1.41 -18.02
N LEU A 149 2.70 -1.24 -17.29
CA LEU A 149 1.33 -1.30 -17.83
C LEU A 149 0.77 0.06 -18.29
N THR A 150 1.50 1.15 -18.07
CA THR A 150 1.08 2.49 -18.49
C THR A 150 2.15 3.19 -19.30
N ASP A 151 1.76 4.22 -20.05
CA ASP A 151 2.65 5.21 -20.66
C ASP A 151 2.37 6.64 -20.20
N ASP A 152 1.41 6.83 -19.27
CA ASP A 152 1.14 8.13 -18.69
C ASP A 152 2.34 8.55 -17.82
N PRO A 153 3.04 9.66 -18.15
CA PRO A 153 4.25 10.05 -17.44
C PRO A 153 3.97 10.51 -16.01
N GLY A 154 2.77 11.01 -15.71
CA GLY A 154 2.37 11.45 -14.37
C GLY A 154 2.07 10.27 -13.46
N ILE A 155 1.43 9.22 -13.99
CA ILE A 155 1.25 7.96 -13.26
C ILE A 155 2.62 7.29 -13.02
N LYS A 156 3.48 7.21 -14.04
CA LYS A 156 4.84 6.64 -13.88
C LYS A 156 5.66 7.35 -12.82
N ASP A 157 5.54 8.67 -12.71
CA ASP A 157 6.24 9.48 -11.73
C ASP A 157 5.81 9.11 -10.29
N ALA A 158 4.51 9.11 -10.02
CA ALA A 158 3.97 8.72 -8.71
C ALA A 158 4.30 7.24 -8.36
N LEU A 159 4.17 6.32 -9.31
CA LEU A 159 4.51 4.91 -9.08
C LEU A 159 6.01 4.71 -8.81
N ARG A 160 6.90 5.50 -9.42
CA ARG A 160 8.33 5.45 -9.14
C ARG A 160 8.66 5.97 -7.75
N PHE A 161 7.96 7.01 -7.29
CA PHE A 161 8.07 7.48 -5.92
C PHE A 161 7.71 6.37 -4.94
N LEU A 162 6.51 5.79 -5.06
CA LEU A 162 6.04 4.71 -4.18
C LEU A 162 7.00 3.53 -4.19
N ARG A 163 7.37 3.05 -5.39
CA ARG A 163 8.36 1.97 -5.57
C ARG A 163 9.69 2.23 -4.85
N GLU A 164 10.14 3.48 -4.76
CA GLU A 164 11.37 3.82 -4.05
C GLU A 164 11.17 3.86 -2.53
N ARG A 165 9.98 4.25 -2.06
CA ARG A 165 9.61 4.15 -0.65
C ARG A 165 9.64 2.71 -0.15
N GLU A 166 9.14 1.76 -0.94
CA GLU A 166 9.24 0.33 -0.65
C GLU A 166 10.68 -0.15 -0.38
N VAL A 167 11.64 0.35 -1.16
CA VAL A 167 13.05 0.02 -0.96
C VAL A 167 13.58 0.60 0.35
N VAL A 168 13.17 1.82 0.69
CA VAL A 168 13.55 2.45 1.95
C VAL A 168 12.93 1.70 3.13
N HIS A 169 11.64 1.41 3.09
CA HIS A 169 10.92 0.70 4.14
C HIS A 169 11.49 -0.70 4.36
N PHE A 170 11.73 -1.47 3.30
CA PHE A 170 12.42 -2.76 3.36
C PHE A 170 13.75 -2.68 4.12
N GLN A 171 14.58 -1.68 3.79
CA GLN A 171 15.86 -1.47 4.46
C GLN A 171 15.67 -1.10 5.94
N ARG A 172 14.68 -0.28 6.27
CA ARG A 172 14.41 0.11 7.66
C ARG A 172 13.91 -1.04 8.51
N PHE A 173 13.03 -1.90 7.98
CA PHE A 173 12.62 -3.12 8.67
C PHE A 173 13.79 -4.07 8.87
N GLY A 174 14.64 -4.27 7.85
CA GLY A 174 15.85 -5.10 7.98
C GLY A 174 16.86 -4.58 8.99
N GLU A 175 17.05 -3.26 9.07
CA GLU A 175 17.88 -2.65 10.11
C GLU A 175 17.30 -2.87 11.52
N GLU A 176 15.98 -2.78 11.68
CA GLU A 176 15.33 -2.95 12.98
C GLU A 176 15.27 -4.41 13.41
N LEU A 177 15.08 -5.33 12.46
CA LEU A 177 15.17 -6.77 12.68
C LEU A 177 16.50 -7.15 13.35
N ASN A 178 17.62 -6.68 12.79
CA ASN A 178 18.94 -6.94 13.38
C ASN A 178 19.03 -6.45 14.84
N ARG A 179 18.50 -5.25 15.12
CA ARG A 179 18.54 -4.65 16.47
C ARG A 179 17.66 -5.41 17.45
N VAL A 180 16.45 -5.78 17.04
CA VAL A 180 15.52 -6.55 17.87
C VAL A 180 16.14 -7.91 18.20
N GLN A 181 16.77 -8.58 17.24
CA GLN A 181 17.45 -9.85 17.49
C GLN A 181 18.63 -9.69 18.47
N GLU A 182 19.45 -8.65 18.32
CA GLU A 182 20.52 -8.34 19.27
C GLU A 182 19.99 -8.12 20.70
N GLU A 183 18.88 -7.39 20.85
CA GLU A 183 18.25 -7.13 22.15
C GLU A 183 17.66 -8.39 22.78
N LEU A 184 17.01 -9.25 21.99
CA LEU A 184 16.48 -10.53 22.47
C LEU A 184 17.59 -11.46 22.96
N ILE A 185 18.72 -11.52 22.24
CA ILE A 185 19.91 -12.29 22.64
C ILE A 185 20.49 -11.73 23.94
N ALA A 186 20.66 -10.41 24.04
CA ALA A 186 21.22 -9.76 25.23
C ALA A 186 20.36 -10.01 26.48
N ASN A 187 19.04 -10.03 26.32
CA ASN A 187 18.08 -10.23 27.40
C ASN A 187 17.81 -11.71 27.75
N LYS A 188 18.48 -12.67 27.09
CA LYS A 188 18.26 -14.13 27.26
C LYS A 188 16.79 -14.53 27.14
N VAL A 189 16.06 -13.88 26.23
CA VAL A 189 14.65 -14.21 25.99
C VAL A 189 14.53 -15.52 25.19
N PHE A 190 15.65 -16.05 24.68
CA PHE A 190 15.83 -17.42 24.17
C PHE A 190 17.23 -17.94 24.50
#